data_AF-A0A7H8HCB2-F1
#
_entry.id   AF-A0A7H8HCB2-F1
#
_cell.length_a   1.000
_cell.length_b   1.000
_cell.length_c   1.000
_cell.angle_alpha   90.00
_cell.angle_beta   90.00
_cell.angle_gamma   90.00
#
_symmetry.space_group_name_H-M   'P 1'
#
loop_
_entity.id
_entity.type
_entity.pdbx_description
1 polymer ?
#
loop_
_entity_poly.entity_id
_entity_poly.type
_entity_poly.pdbx_seq_one_letter_code
_entity_poly.pdbx_strand_id
1 'polypeptide(L)'
;MTLASAEYPFLNLMWTMLVFFCWIAWFWLLFVAFGDLYRRDDVSGWAKAGWTVLLILLPFFGILLYLLTQGRHILDRQRAREAATRRRFDDYVRSVSTSDTGGAAQIAEARRLLEEGVIDDAEYQALKRKALAR
;
A
#
# COMPACT_ATOMS: atom_id res chain seq x y z
N MET A 1 -59.77 -8.52 30.40
CA MET A 1 -58.61 -9.38 30.08
C MET A 1 -58.09 -8.98 28.70
N THR A 2 -57.40 -7.84 28.63
CA THR A 2 -56.82 -7.34 27.37
C THR A 2 -55.49 -8.05 27.17
N LEU A 3 -55.55 -9.29 26.71
CA LEU A 3 -54.42 -9.90 26.02
C LEU A 3 -54.31 -9.17 24.69
N ALA A 4 -53.71 -7.97 24.71
CA ALA A 4 -53.04 -7.47 23.52
C ALA A 4 -52.02 -8.56 23.20
N SER A 5 -52.37 -9.39 22.23
CA SER A 5 -51.49 -10.38 21.65
C SER A 5 -50.17 -9.66 21.40
N ALA A 6 -49.15 -10.05 22.16
CA ALA A 6 -47.77 -9.76 21.83
C ALA A 6 -47.43 -10.56 20.55
N GLU A 7 -48.14 -10.28 19.47
CA GLU A 7 -47.61 -10.50 18.13
C GLU A 7 -46.38 -9.60 18.11
N TYR A 8 -45.19 -10.19 18.27
CA TYR A 8 -43.96 -9.56 17.84
C TYR A 8 -44.18 -9.26 16.34
N PRO A 9 -44.57 -8.02 15.96
CA PRO A 9 -44.79 -7.70 14.57
C PRO A 9 -43.47 -7.99 13.87
N PHE A 10 -43.51 -8.52 12.65
CA PHE A 10 -42.31 -8.85 11.87
C PHE A 10 -41.23 -7.75 11.95
N LEU A 11 -41.65 -6.49 12.00
CA LEU A 11 -40.79 -5.32 12.21
C LEU A 11 -40.02 -5.33 13.53
N ASN A 12 -40.62 -5.71 14.66
CA ASN A 12 -39.90 -5.84 15.94
C ASN A 12 -38.90 -6.99 15.91
N LEU A 13 -39.20 -8.11 15.23
CA LEU A 13 -38.26 -9.21 15.09
C LEU A 13 -37.07 -8.83 14.19
N MET A 14 -37.33 -8.13 13.08
CA MET A 14 -36.26 -7.56 12.24
C MET A 14 -35.44 -6.53 13.01
N TRP A 15 -36.09 -5.67 13.79
CA TRP A 15 -35.41 -4.66 14.60
C TRP A 15 -34.53 -5.28 15.68
N THR A 16 -35.04 -6.27 16.44
CA THR A 16 -34.23 -6.96 17.45
C THR A 16 -33.09 -7.75 16.83
N MET A 17 -33.29 -8.38 15.67
CA MET A 17 -32.20 -9.05 14.94
C MET A 17 -31.15 -8.05 14.45
N LEU A 18 -31.55 -6.88 13.96
CA LEU A 18 -30.63 -5.80 13.57
C LEU A 18 -29.85 -5.25 14.76
N VAL A 19 -30.52 -4.96 15.88
CA VAL A 19 -29.84 -4.48 17.10
C VAL A 19 -28.88 -5.55 17.62
N PHE A 20 -29.28 -6.82 17.62
CA PHE A 20 -28.41 -7.93 18.02
C PHE A 20 -27.20 -8.09 17.09
N PHE A 21 -27.40 -7.99 15.77
CA PHE A 21 -26.31 -7.98 14.80
C PHE A 21 -25.35 -6.79 15.03
N CYS A 22 -25.88 -5.57 15.20
CA CYS A 22 -25.08 -4.39 15.50
C CYS A 22 -24.31 -4.55 16.82
N TRP A 23 -24.91 -5.19 17.83
CA TRP A 23 -24.26 -5.50 19.10
C TRP A 23 -23.10 -6.49 18.92
N ILE A 24 -23.29 -7.57 18.15
CA ILE A 24 -22.19 -8.50 17.82
C ILE A 24 -21.11 -7.81 17.00
N ALA A 25 -21.48 -7.09 15.94
CA ALA A 25 -20.57 -6.35 15.08
C ALA A 25 -19.75 -5.32 15.87
N TRP A 26 -20.36 -4.72 16.90
CA TRP A 26 -19.69 -3.84 17.82
C TRP A 26 -18.60 -4.52 18.64
N PHE A 27 -18.90 -5.65 19.30
CA PHE A 27 -17.88 -6.43 20.00
C PHE A 27 -16.79 -6.91 19.05
N TRP A 28 -17.17 -7.33 17.84
CA TRP A 28 -16.24 -7.69 16.79
C TRP A 28 -15.28 -6.56 16.43
N LEU A 29 -15.79 -5.35 16.19
CA LEU A 29 -14.97 -4.16 15.94
C LEU A 29 -14.03 -3.85 17.11
N LEU A 30 -14.50 -4.06 18.34
CA LEU A 30 -13.70 -3.88 19.55
C LEU A 30 -12.52 -4.87 19.58
N PHE A 31 -12.75 -6.15 19.26
CA PHE A 31 -11.67 -7.14 19.15
C PHE A 31 -10.71 -6.84 18.00
N VAL A 32 -11.20 -6.39 16.84
CA VAL A 32 -10.36 -6.00 15.70
C VAL A 32 -9.49 -4.78 16.07
N ALA A 33 -10.07 -3.78 16.72
CA ALA A 33 -9.34 -2.59 17.18
C ALA A 33 -8.28 -2.96 18.22
N PHE A 34 -8.60 -3.87 19.16
CA PHE A 34 -7.61 -4.44 20.06
C PHE A 34 -6.49 -5.14 19.31
N GLY A 35 -6.82 -6.03 18.38
CA GLY A 35 -5.82 -6.76 17.58
C GLY A 35 -4.88 -5.81 16.84
N ASP A 36 -5.40 -4.76 16.20
CA ASP A 36 -4.59 -3.77 15.49
C ASP A 36 -3.72 -2.94 16.44
N LEU A 37 -4.22 -2.59 17.64
CA LEU A 37 -3.47 -1.92 18.68
C LEU A 37 -2.33 -2.79 19.24
N TYR A 38 -2.56 -4.08 19.43
CA TYR A 38 -1.54 -5.00 19.94
C TYR A 38 -0.50 -5.36 18.89
N ARG A 39 -0.88 -5.48 17.62
CA ARG A 39 0.03 -5.74 16.47
C ARG A 39 1.02 -4.59 16.21
N ARG A 40 0.77 -3.42 16.79
CA ARG A 40 1.61 -2.24 16.69
C ARG A 40 2.72 -2.28 17.75
N ASP A 41 3.94 -2.56 17.31
CA ASP A 41 5.13 -2.59 18.17
C ASP A 41 5.68 -1.18 18.46
N ASP A 42 5.17 -0.16 17.75
CA ASP A 42 5.52 1.25 17.88
C ASP A 42 4.86 1.95 19.09
N VAL A 43 3.94 1.28 19.79
CA VAL A 43 3.16 1.84 20.90
C VAL A 43 3.59 1.20 22.23
N SER A 44 3.94 2.03 23.22
CA SER A 44 4.34 1.57 24.56
C SER A 44 3.21 0.80 25.27
N GLY A 45 3.56 -0.17 26.11
CA GLY A 45 2.57 -1.01 26.82
C GLY A 45 1.59 -0.21 27.69
N TRP A 46 2.06 0.87 28.31
CA TRP A 46 1.21 1.80 29.08
C TRP A 46 0.20 2.54 28.22
N ALA A 47 0.59 2.97 27.01
CA ALA A 47 -0.34 3.55 26.06
C ALA A 47 -1.39 2.53 25.62
N LYS A 48 -1.01 1.27 25.35
CA LYS A 48 -1.96 0.19 25.02
C LYS A 48 -3.00 -0.02 26.13
N ALA A 49 -2.59 0.01 27.40
CA ALA A 49 -3.49 -0.11 28.53
C ALA A 49 -4.48 1.07 28.64
N GLY A 50 -4.00 2.32 28.48
CA GLY A 50 -4.87 3.50 28.47
C GLY A 50 -5.90 3.48 27.35
N TRP A 51 -5.47 3.10 26.14
CA TRP A 51 -6.36 2.92 24.98
C TRP A 51 -7.42 1.84 25.21
N THR A 52 -7.04 0.75 25.87
CA THR A 52 -7.94 -0.35 26.22
C THR A 52 -9.08 0.12 27.12
N VAL A 53 -8.74 0.84 28.20
CA VAL A 53 -9.72 1.36 29.14
C VAL A 53 -10.65 2.38 28.47
N LEU A 54 -10.10 3.24 27.61
CA LEU A 54 -10.87 4.26 26.89
C LEU A 54 -11.84 3.64 25.87
N LEU A 55 -11.43 2.60 25.15
CA LEU A 55 -12.29 1.85 24.23
C LEU A 55 -13.44 1.11 24.94
N ILE A 56 -13.21 0.62 26.17
CA ILE A 56 -14.23 -0.07 26.97
C ILE A 56 -15.25 0.92 27.55
N LEU A 57 -14.78 2.04 28.12
CA LEU A 57 -15.63 3.02 28.79
C LEU A 57 -16.39 3.92 27.82
N LEU A 58 -15.75 4.32 26.72
CA LEU A 58 -16.27 5.31 25.78
C LEU A 58 -16.09 4.79 24.35
N PRO A 59 -16.89 3.83 23.90
CA PRO A 59 -16.61 3.14 22.65
C PRO A 59 -16.89 3.99 21.39
N PHE A 60 -17.87 4.92 21.42
CA PHE A 60 -18.05 5.90 20.33
C PHE A 60 -16.90 6.91 20.25
N PHE A 61 -16.44 7.44 21.39
CA PHE A 61 -15.31 8.35 21.44
C PHE A 61 -13.98 7.63 21.21
N GLY A 62 -13.87 6.35 21.58
CA GLY A 62 -12.67 5.54 21.42
C GLY A 62 -12.33 5.30 19.96
N ILE A 63 -13.33 5.04 19.11
CA ILE A 63 -13.13 4.93 17.66
C ILE A 63 -12.69 6.27 17.04
N LEU A 64 -13.31 7.38 17.44
CA LEU A 64 -12.96 8.73 16.98
C LEU A 64 -11.54 9.14 17.38
N LEU A 65 -11.18 8.90 18.64
CA LEU A 65 -9.84 9.18 19.14
C LEU A 65 -8.80 8.27 18.48
N TYR A 66 -9.13 6.98 18.29
CA TYR A 66 -8.27 6.02 17.58
C TYR A 66 -7.97 6.53 16.17
N LEU A 67 -8.97 6.92 15.39
CA LEU A 67 -8.76 7.50 14.06
C LEU A 67 -7.88 8.76 14.10
N LEU A 68 -8.07 9.64 15.08
CA LEU A 68 -7.29 10.87 15.23
C LEU A 68 -5.81 10.60 15.52
N THR A 69 -5.51 9.65 16.40
CA THR A 69 -4.12 9.34 16.78
C THR A 69 -3.43 8.40 15.80
N GLN A 70 -4.17 7.48 15.20
CA GLN A 70 -3.64 6.44 14.32
C GLN A 70 -3.49 6.92 12.86
N GLY A 71 -4.20 7.98 12.45
CA GLY A 71 -4.21 8.49 11.07
C GLY A 71 -2.86 9.01 10.57
N ARG A 72 -1.95 9.41 11.47
CA ARG A 72 -0.62 9.92 11.11
C ARG A 72 0.29 8.88 10.45
N HIS A 73 0.10 7.59 10.71
CA HIS A 73 0.98 6.54 10.18
C HIS A 73 0.69 6.12 8.74
N ILE A 74 -0.35 6.67 8.11
CA ILE A 74 -0.62 6.44 6.68
C ILE A 74 0.37 7.23 5.84
N LEU A 75 0.70 8.47 6.25
CA LEU A 75 1.57 9.36 5.49
C LEU A 75 3.02 8.90 5.51
N ASP A 76 3.53 8.44 6.66
CA ASP A 76 4.91 7.95 6.77
C ASP A 76 5.11 6.63 6.02
N ARG A 77 4.10 5.75 6.02
CA ARG A 77 4.13 4.50 5.25
C ARG A 77 4.01 4.73 3.75
N GLN A 78 3.25 5.73 3.30
CA GLN A 78 3.22 6.14 1.90
C GLN A 78 4.59 6.69 1.45
N ARG A 79 5.19 7.60 2.22
CA ARG A 79 6.53 8.13 1.92
C ARG A 79 7.60 7.06 1.88
N ALA A 80 7.58 6.11 2.82
CA ALA A 80 8.52 4.98 2.84
C ALA A 80 8.34 4.06 1.61
N ARG A 81 7.09 3.79 1.20
CA ARG A 81 6.78 3.00 0.00
C ARG A 81 7.21 3.73 -1.28
N GLU A 82 6.96 5.02 -1.39
CA GLU A 82 7.41 5.84 -2.52
C GLU A 82 8.94 5.87 -2.61
N ALA A 83 9.65 6.02 -1.47
CA ALA A 83 11.10 5.96 -1.43
C ALA A 83 11.65 4.59 -1.84
N ALA A 84 11.02 3.49 -1.42
CA ALA A 84 11.41 2.14 -1.80
C ALA A 84 11.17 1.86 -3.29
N THR A 85 10.07 2.34 -3.86
CA THR A 85 9.76 2.22 -5.29
C THR A 85 10.73 3.04 -6.15
N ARG A 86 11.06 4.28 -5.74
CA ARG A 86 12.07 5.11 -6.42
C ARG A 86 13.44 4.44 -6.45
N ARG A 87 13.91 3.90 -5.31
CA ARG A 87 15.19 3.18 -5.25
C ARG A 87 15.25 1.99 -6.21
N ARG A 88 14.18 1.18 -6.29
CA ARG A 88 14.12 0.04 -7.22
C ARG A 88 14.14 0.47 -8.68
N PHE A 89 13.46 1.57 -9.01
CA PHE A 89 13.48 2.13 -10.35
C PHE A 89 14.86 2.68 -10.70
N ASP A 90 15.49 3.44 -9.80
CA ASP A 90 16.83 3.98 -9.99
C ASP A 90 17.88 2.87 -10.13
N ASP A 91 17.79 1.81 -9.33
CA ASP A 91 18.67 0.63 -9.44
C ASP A 91 18.45 -0.13 -10.75
N TYR A 92 17.21 -0.23 -11.24
CA TYR A 92 16.90 -0.82 -12.55
C TYR A 92 17.42 0.03 -13.71
N VAL A 93 17.19 1.35 -13.67
CA VAL A 93 17.73 2.26 -14.69
C VAL A 93 19.26 2.22 -14.67
N ARG A 94 19.88 2.20 -13.49
CA ARG A 94 21.33 2.04 -13.34
C ARG A 94 21.81 0.71 -13.87
N SER A 95 21.16 -0.42 -13.58
CA SER A 95 21.61 -1.72 -14.10
C SER A 95 21.49 -1.82 -15.62
N VAL A 96 20.45 -1.22 -16.21
CA VAL A 96 20.26 -1.17 -17.67
C VAL A 96 21.22 -0.18 -18.34
N SER A 97 21.58 0.93 -17.67
CA SER A 97 22.51 1.94 -18.21
C SER A 97 24.00 1.68 -17.95
N THR A 98 24.33 0.94 -16.87
CA THR A 98 25.69 0.50 -16.54
C THR A 98 26.02 -0.84 -17.21
N SER A 99 25.01 -1.51 -17.78
CA SER A 99 25.26 -2.52 -18.80
C SER A 99 25.83 -1.79 -20.01
N ASP A 100 27.15 -1.81 -20.09
CA ASP A 100 28.03 -1.24 -21.11
C ASP A 100 27.84 -1.89 -22.50
N THR A 101 26.60 -2.20 -22.85
CA THR A 101 26.16 -2.68 -24.16
C THR A 101 25.90 -1.52 -25.11
N GLY A 102 25.88 -0.27 -24.64
CA GLY A 102 25.59 0.90 -25.47
C GLY A 102 26.55 1.07 -26.64
N GLY A 103 27.86 1.09 -26.37
CA GLY A 103 28.88 1.32 -27.42
C GLY A 103 29.12 0.09 -28.30
N ALA A 104 29.36 -1.07 -27.68
CA ALA A 104 29.67 -2.30 -28.41
C ALA A 104 28.47 -2.86 -29.20
N ALA A 105 27.25 -2.81 -28.65
CA ALA A 105 26.06 -3.26 -29.37
C ALA A 105 25.67 -2.27 -30.49
N GLN A 106 25.89 -0.96 -30.32
CA GLN A 106 25.71 0.01 -31.41
C GLN A 106 26.69 -0.24 -32.57
N ILE A 107 27.94 -0.62 -32.28
CA ILE A 107 28.91 -0.99 -33.32
C ILE A 107 28.52 -2.29 -34.02
N ALA A 108 28.01 -3.28 -33.28
CA ALA A 108 27.53 -4.54 -33.85
C ALA A 108 26.30 -4.34 -34.76
N GLU A 109 25.34 -3.53 -34.33
CA GLU A 109 24.16 -3.20 -35.14
C GLU A 109 24.53 -2.38 -36.38
N ALA A 110 25.44 -1.40 -36.25
CA ALA A 110 25.95 -0.64 -37.38
C ALA A 110 26.65 -1.54 -38.42
N ARG A 111 27.34 -2.60 -37.97
CA ARG A 111 27.95 -3.58 -38.89
C ARG A 111 26.89 -4.43 -39.61
N ARG A 112 25.81 -4.79 -38.93
CA ARG A 112 24.69 -5.51 -39.55
C ARG A 112 24.03 -4.68 -40.66
N LEU A 113 23.81 -3.39 -40.41
CA LEU A 113 23.25 -2.46 -41.41
C LEU A 113 24.14 -2.29 -42.64
N LEU A 114 25.48 -2.35 -42.46
CA LEU A 114 26.44 -2.33 -43.57
C LEU A 114 26.34 -3.62 -44.41
N GLU A 115 26.25 -4.78 -43.75
CA GLU A 115 26.10 -6.09 -44.40
C GLU A 115 24.74 -6.24 -45.11
N GLU A 116 23.68 -5.62 -44.57
CA GLU A 116 22.36 -5.50 -45.21
C GLU A 116 22.34 -4.47 -46.36
N GLY A 117 23.41 -3.68 -46.54
CA GLY A 117 23.50 -2.63 -47.56
C GLY A 117 22.61 -1.42 -47.30
N VAL A 118 22.13 -1.24 -46.06
CA VAL A 118 21.28 -0.11 -45.64
C VAL A 118 22.09 1.16 -45.46
N ILE A 119 23.38 1.02 -45.09
CA ILE A 119 24.33 2.12 -44.93
C ILE A 119 25.61 1.83 -45.70
N ASP A 120 26.37 2.87 -46.02
CA ASP A 120 27.68 2.75 -46.64
C ASP A 120 28.85 2.67 -45.63
N ASP A 121 30.04 2.36 -46.12
CA ASP A 121 31.25 2.22 -45.30
C ASP A 121 31.61 3.54 -44.59
N ALA A 122 31.34 4.70 -45.19
CA ALA A 122 31.64 5.99 -44.60
C ALA A 122 30.70 6.31 -43.42
N GLU A 123 29.42 5.97 -43.56
CA GLU A 123 28.38 6.08 -42.54
C GLU A 123 28.64 5.11 -41.38
N TYR A 124 29.05 3.88 -41.66
CA TYR A 124 29.46 2.92 -40.63
C TYR A 124 30.62 3.45 -39.79
N GLN A 125 31.67 4.00 -40.42
CA GLN A 125 32.80 4.57 -39.68
C GLN A 125 32.41 5.79 -38.85
N ALA A 126 31.45 6.61 -39.31
CA ALA A 126 30.92 7.73 -38.54
C ALA A 126 30.17 7.26 -37.28
N LEU A 127 29.33 6.22 -37.41
CA LEU A 127 28.60 5.61 -36.29
C LEU A 127 29.55 4.94 -35.29
N LYS A 128 30.57 4.22 -35.77
CA LYS A 128 31.61 3.60 -34.95
C LYS A 128 32.38 4.64 -34.13
N ARG A 129 32.80 5.75 -34.73
CA ARG A 129 33.49 6.83 -34.00
C ARG A 129 32.59 7.46 -32.94
N LYS A 130 31.30 7.65 -33.22
CA LYS A 130 30.34 8.21 -32.27
C LYS A 130 30.07 7.28 -31.08
N ALA A 131 30.03 5.97 -31.32
CA ALA A 131 29.86 4.96 -30.28
C ALA A 131 31.12 4.79 -29.41
N LEU A 132 32.31 5.01 -29.97
CA LEU A 132 33.60 4.96 -29.25
C LEU A 132 33.95 6.27 -28.51
N ALA A 133 33.34 7.39 -28.90
CA ALA A 133 33.57 8.71 -28.28
C ALA A 133 32.64 9.00 -27.09
N ARG A 134 31.78 8.04 -26.73
CA ARG A 134 30.86 8.11 -25.59
C ARG A 134 31.42 7.30 -24.43
#